data_AF-A0A6J5XEE0-F1
#
_entry.id   AF-A0A6J5XEE0-F1
#
_cell.length_a   1.000
_cell.length_b   1.000
_cell.length_c   1.000
_cell.angle_alpha   90.00
_cell.angle_beta   90.00
_cell.angle_gamma   90.00
#
_symmetry.space_group_name_H-M   'P 1'
#
loop_
_entity.id
_entity.type
_entity.pdbx_description
1 polymer ?
#
loop_
_entity_poly.entity_id
_entity_poly.type
_entity_poly.pdbx_seq_one_letter_code
_entity_poly.pdbx_strand_id
1 'polypeptide(L)'
;MISPSALLFQVNRLKPELITPAKPTPHETKLLSNIDDQESLRFQVPVIMSYKNNPSMKGNDAVEVIREALSRALVYYYPLAGRLREGPKRKLMVECNGEGVLFIEANADVTLAQLGDTIAPPSPFLEEFLYNVPGSDGIVGCPLLLIQVNRLKPELIKPSKPTPHETKQLSNVDDQESLRFQIPVIMSYRNNNPSSMNANRDPVKVIREGLRRALVYYYPMAGRLREGPNRKLMVECNGEGVLFIEGNADVTLVQLGDTIAPPSPFLEEFLYNVPGSDGILGCPLLLIQVTRLSCGGFILALRLNHTMCDAAGLVQFLKAVGEMAQGAQAPSTTPVWERELLGARDPPRITCVHHEYEEGIDAQGPFPRTNKPNMVQRSFYFGAKEIKAIRNHIPPQLSTCTTFDLITACLWKCRTLALRMNPKQVVRLSCVVSGRGKRHNVRLPLGYYGNAFAFPAAVSEAKAICTNPLGYALELVMKAKATVNEEYMRSVADLMEIRGRLPKYPLTGNFIVSDTTRAGFGEVSFGWGKPVYGGPATALNLISFYVQHKCNDEDGVLVPICLPLSDMERFQQELEKMTVETVQTSEDIYDTKSAKIVSRM
;
A
#
# COMPACT_ATOMS: atom_id res chain seq x y z
N MET A 1 -4.93 -38.17 -27.59
CA MET A 1 -5.82 -37.08 -27.14
C MET A 1 -5.64 -36.95 -25.64
N ILE A 2 -4.92 -35.92 -25.20
CA ILE A 2 -4.68 -35.65 -23.78
C ILE A 2 -5.91 -34.87 -23.30
N SER A 3 -6.64 -35.42 -22.34
CA SER A 3 -7.74 -34.71 -21.67
C SER A 3 -7.18 -33.42 -21.07
N PRO A 4 -7.72 -32.22 -21.38
CA PRO A 4 -7.33 -31.02 -20.66
C PRO A 4 -7.68 -31.24 -19.19
N SER A 5 -6.72 -30.98 -18.31
CA SER A 5 -6.93 -30.90 -16.86
C SER A 5 -8.19 -30.06 -16.61
N ALA A 6 -9.23 -30.65 -16.03
CA ALA A 6 -10.43 -29.91 -15.66
C ALA A 6 -10.01 -28.75 -14.75
N LEU A 7 -10.29 -27.52 -15.17
CA LEU A 7 -10.06 -26.33 -14.36
C LEU A 7 -10.99 -26.45 -13.15
N LEU A 8 -10.43 -26.68 -11.97
CA LEU A 8 -11.18 -26.76 -10.72
C LEU A 8 -11.12 -25.39 -10.03
N PHE A 9 -12.29 -24.83 -9.75
CA PHE A 9 -12.47 -23.59 -9.01
C PHE A 9 -13.76 -23.68 -8.16
N GLN A 10 -13.84 -22.87 -7.11
CA GLN A 10 -14.95 -22.79 -6.17
C GLN A 10 -15.68 -21.44 -6.30
N VAL A 11 -17.01 -21.52 -6.24
CA VAL A 11 -17.89 -20.34 -6.19
C VAL A 11 -18.53 -20.23 -4.81
N ASN A 12 -18.10 -19.25 -4.04
CA ASN A 12 -18.64 -18.90 -2.73
C ASN A 12 -19.77 -17.89 -2.88
N ARG A 13 -21.00 -18.33 -2.64
CA ARG A 13 -22.21 -17.53 -2.82
C ARG A 13 -22.66 -16.93 -1.50
N LEU A 14 -23.04 -15.66 -1.50
CA LEU A 14 -23.69 -15.01 -0.37
C LEU A 14 -25.18 -15.33 -0.37
N LYS A 15 -25.86 -14.93 0.71
CA LYS A 15 -27.30 -15.16 0.88
C LYS A 15 -28.08 -14.45 -0.25
N PRO A 16 -28.99 -15.14 -0.95
CA PRO A 16 -29.87 -14.50 -1.93
C PRO A 16 -30.75 -13.43 -1.29
N GLU A 17 -31.01 -12.36 -2.04
CA GLU A 17 -31.84 -11.24 -1.59
C GLU A 17 -32.69 -10.70 -2.74
N LEU A 18 -33.70 -9.87 -2.40
CA LEU A 18 -34.54 -9.19 -3.38
C LEU A 18 -34.09 -7.73 -3.52
N ILE A 19 -33.75 -7.33 -4.75
CA ILE A 19 -33.50 -5.93 -5.08
C ILE A 19 -34.81 -5.32 -5.52
N THR A 20 -35.34 -4.43 -4.69
CA THR A 20 -36.59 -3.71 -4.94
C THR A 20 -36.35 -2.43 -5.75
N PRO A 21 -37.38 -1.90 -6.42
CA PRO A 21 -37.30 -0.60 -7.07
C PRO A 21 -36.89 0.52 -6.09
N ALA A 22 -36.00 1.41 -6.52
CA ALA A 22 -35.49 2.51 -5.69
C ALA A 22 -36.56 3.55 -5.28
N LYS A 23 -37.73 3.51 -5.90
CA LYS A 23 -38.89 4.38 -5.65
C LYS A 23 -40.17 3.55 -5.73
N PRO A 24 -41.27 3.97 -5.08
CA PRO A 24 -42.57 3.32 -5.23
C PRO A 24 -42.96 3.19 -6.70
N THR A 25 -43.54 2.06 -7.06
CA THR A 25 -43.99 1.72 -8.43
C THR A 25 -45.47 1.36 -8.42
N PRO A 26 -46.17 1.44 -9.57
CA PRO A 26 -47.58 1.11 -9.63
C PRO A 26 -47.87 -0.33 -9.21
N HIS A 27 -48.94 -0.50 -8.41
CA HIS A 27 -49.53 -1.80 -8.11
C HIS A 27 -50.67 -2.10 -9.06
N GLU A 28 -50.42 -3.00 -10.01
CA GLU A 28 -51.38 -3.35 -11.05
C GLU A 28 -51.10 -4.75 -11.61
N THR A 29 -51.99 -5.22 -12.49
CA THR A 29 -51.81 -6.48 -13.21
C THR A 29 -51.73 -6.20 -14.70
N LYS A 30 -50.66 -6.67 -15.35
CA LYS A 30 -50.47 -6.52 -16.80
C LYS A 30 -50.58 -7.86 -17.50
N LEU A 31 -51.51 -7.97 -18.45
CA LEU A 31 -51.64 -9.17 -19.28
C LEU A 31 -50.45 -9.28 -20.23
N LEU A 32 -49.86 -10.47 -20.37
CA LEU A 32 -48.90 -10.72 -21.44
C LEU A 32 -49.61 -10.76 -22.80
N SER A 33 -48.91 -10.36 -23.86
CA SER A 33 -49.45 -10.48 -25.20
C SER A 33 -49.69 -11.96 -25.56
N ASN A 34 -50.41 -12.23 -26.65
CA ASN A 34 -50.59 -13.62 -27.10
C ASN A 34 -49.29 -14.25 -27.62
N ILE A 35 -48.33 -13.41 -28.03
CA ILE A 35 -47.00 -13.89 -28.46
C ILE A 35 -46.19 -14.32 -27.23
N ASP A 36 -46.20 -13.51 -26.18
CA ASP A 36 -45.39 -13.73 -24.96
C ASP A 36 -45.95 -14.83 -24.04
N ASP A 37 -47.22 -15.21 -24.23
CA ASP A 37 -47.94 -16.21 -23.42
C ASP A 37 -47.85 -17.65 -23.98
N GLN A 38 -47.14 -17.83 -25.10
CA GLN A 38 -46.96 -19.14 -25.72
C GLN A 38 -46.30 -20.13 -24.77
N GLU A 39 -46.83 -21.35 -24.70
CA GLU A 39 -46.31 -22.41 -23.82
C GLU A 39 -44.82 -22.68 -24.09
N SER A 40 -44.38 -22.59 -25.35
CA SER A 40 -42.98 -22.79 -25.74
C SER A 40 -42.03 -21.72 -25.21
N LEU A 41 -42.52 -20.59 -24.70
CA LEU A 41 -41.70 -19.51 -24.11
C LEU A 41 -41.67 -19.56 -22.57
N ARG A 42 -42.37 -20.51 -21.94
CA ARG A 42 -42.48 -20.65 -20.49
C ARG A 42 -41.29 -21.41 -19.90
N PHE A 43 -40.09 -20.88 -20.12
CA PHE A 43 -38.84 -21.40 -19.57
C PHE A 43 -37.90 -20.24 -19.23
N GLN A 44 -36.96 -20.46 -18.32
CA GLN A 44 -35.94 -19.45 -18.01
C GLN A 44 -34.75 -19.60 -18.96
N VAL A 45 -34.24 -18.46 -19.45
CA VAL A 45 -33.05 -18.41 -20.31
C VAL A 45 -31.84 -18.00 -19.47
N PRO A 46 -30.85 -18.88 -19.26
CA PRO A 46 -29.62 -18.51 -18.56
C PRO A 46 -28.74 -17.62 -19.45
N VAL A 47 -28.24 -16.52 -18.90
CA VAL A 47 -27.33 -15.59 -19.59
C VAL A 47 -26.11 -15.34 -18.73
N ILE A 48 -24.91 -15.60 -19.26
CA ILE A 48 -23.64 -15.20 -18.65
C ILE A 48 -23.12 -13.97 -19.38
N MET A 49 -22.78 -12.93 -18.61
CA MET A 49 -22.08 -11.76 -19.13
C MET A 49 -20.74 -11.62 -18.41
N SER A 50 -19.65 -11.67 -19.17
CA SER A 50 -18.29 -11.53 -18.66
C SER A 50 -17.70 -10.19 -19.05
N TYR A 51 -17.16 -9.46 -18.07
CA TYR A 51 -16.60 -8.13 -18.28
C TYR A 51 -15.12 -8.12 -17.91
N LYS A 52 -14.26 -7.69 -18.84
CA LYS A 52 -12.88 -7.36 -18.50
C LYS A 52 -12.85 -6.12 -17.60
N ASN A 53 -11.82 -5.99 -16.78
CA ASN A 53 -11.61 -4.80 -15.97
C ASN A 53 -11.60 -3.56 -16.88
N ASN A 54 -12.44 -2.57 -16.56
CA ASN A 54 -12.46 -1.28 -17.24
C ASN A 54 -11.80 -0.23 -16.32
N PRO A 55 -10.67 0.39 -16.73
CA PRO A 55 -9.99 1.40 -15.93
C PRO A 55 -10.88 2.56 -15.46
N SER A 56 -11.93 2.92 -16.20
CA SER A 56 -12.86 3.98 -15.77
C SER A 56 -13.69 3.62 -14.54
N MET A 57 -13.78 2.34 -14.20
CA MET A 57 -14.53 1.83 -13.05
C MET A 57 -13.64 1.62 -11.82
N LYS A 58 -12.36 2.00 -11.87
CA LYS A 58 -11.39 1.84 -10.77
C LYS A 58 -11.94 2.40 -9.46
N GLY A 59 -11.79 1.62 -8.39
CA GLY A 59 -12.25 1.97 -7.04
C GLY A 59 -13.73 1.71 -6.76
N ASN A 60 -14.54 1.42 -7.78
CA ASN A 60 -15.94 1.05 -7.59
C ASN A 60 -16.10 -0.46 -7.41
N ASP A 61 -16.95 -0.88 -6.47
CA ASP A 61 -17.33 -2.27 -6.33
C ASP A 61 -18.42 -2.63 -7.35
N ALA A 62 -18.15 -3.64 -8.20
CA ALA A 62 -19.06 -4.01 -9.27
C ALA A 62 -20.43 -4.51 -8.77
N VAL A 63 -20.46 -5.16 -7.60
CA VAL A 63 -21.70 -5.66 -7.00
C VAL A 63 -22.57 -4.48 -6.62
N GLU A 64 -22.00 -3.50 -5.91
CA GLU A 64 -22.73 -2.30 -5.48
C GLU A 64 -23.19 -1.45 -6.68
N VAL A 65 -22.33 -1.28 -7.68
CA VAL A 65 -22.70 -0.55 -8.90
C VAL A 65 -23.89 -1.21 -9.61
N ILE A 66 -23.85 -2.53 -9.80
CA ILE A 66 -24.93 -3.28 -10.47
C ILE A 66 -26.19 -3.25 -9.61
N ARG A 67 -26.07 -3.44 -8.30
CA ARG A 67 -27.17 -3.39 -7.33
C ARG A 67 -27.92 -2.07 -7.39
N GLU A 68 -27.21 -0.94 -7.30
CA GLU A 68 -27.79 0.39 -7.37
C GLU A 68 -28.39 0.69 -8.75
N ALA A 69 -27.69 0.31 -9.82
CA ALA A 69 -28.19 0.49 -11.19
C ALA A 69 -29.48 -0.30 -11.42
N LEU A 70 -29.53 -1.55 -10.96
CA LEU A 70 -30.69 -2.43 -11.07
C LEU A 70 -31.88 -1.87 -10.30
N SER A 71 -31.69 -1.48 -9.03
CA SER A 71 -32.76 -0.88 -8.22
C SER A 71 -33.35 0.39 -8.88
N ARG A 72 -32.51 1.24 -9.48
CA ARG A 72 -32.97 2.42 -10.24
C ARG A 72 -33.68 2.03 -11.54
N ALA A 73 -33.18 1.05 -12.27
CA ALA A 73 -33.78 0.58 -13.52
C ALA A 73 -35.18 -0.02 -13.28
N LEU A 74 -35.35 -0.75 -12.18
CA LEU A 74 -36.65 -1.35 -11.79
C LEU A 74 -37.74 -0.33 -11.50
N VAL A 75 -37.43 0.96 -11.33
CA VAL A 75 -38.45 2.01 -11.26
C VAL A 75 -39.16 2.16 -12.61
N TYR A 76 -38.41 2.08 -13.71
CA TYR A 76 -38.92 2.23 -15.07
C TYR A 76 -39.41 0.89 -15.65
N TYR A 77 -38.76 -0.20 -15.25
CA TYR A 77 -39.09 -1.58 -15.64
C TYR A 77 -39.78 -2.35 -14.51
N TYR A 78 -40.65 -1.68 -13.76
CA TYR A 78 -41.30 -2.23 -12.55
C TYR A 78 -42.08 -3.53 -12.74
N PRO A 79 -42.61 -3.91 -13.92
CA PRO A 79 -43.17 -5.25 -14.08
C PRO A 79 -42.15 -6.36 -13.80
N LEU A 80 -40.85 -6.14 -14.08
CA LEU A 80 -39.80 -7.12 -13.76
C LEU A 80 -39.60 -7.33 -12.26
N ALA A 81 -39.98 -6.36 -11.43
CA ALA A 81 -39.98 -6.50 -9.97
C ALA A 81 -41.20 -7.28 -9.44
N GLY A 82 -42.10 -7.72 -10.32
CA GLY A 82 -43.33 -8.44 -9.97
C GLY A 82 -43.21 -9.96 -9.99
N ARG A 83 -44.37 -10.63 -10.06
CA ARG A 83 -44.48 -12.09 -10.23
C ARG A 83 -45.42 -12.43 -11.37
N LEU A 84 -45.09 -13.46 -12.15
CA LEU A 84 -46.03 -14.02 -13.12
C LEU A 84 -47.12 -14.80 -12.39
N ARG A 85 -48.36 -14.63 -12.85
CA ARG A 85 -49.56 -15.32 -12.37
C ARG A 85 -50.30 -15.92 -13.56
N GLU A 86 -50.94 -17.05 -13.35
CA GLU A 86 -51.90 -17.60 -14.32
C GLU A 86 -53.31 -17.11 -13.97
N GLY A 87 -53.97 -16.51 -14.96
CA GLY A 87 -55.38 -16.15 -14.89
C GLY A 87 -56.28 -17.17 -15.58
N PRO A 88 -57.54 -16.78 -15.87
CA PRO A 88 -58.49 -17.62 -16.59
C PRO A 88 -57.91 -18.12 -17.92
N LYS A 89 -58.18 -19.39 -18.26
CA LYS A 89 -57.64 -20.06 -19.46
C LYS A 89 -56.09 -20.14 -19.51
N ARG A 90 -55.43 -20.15 -18.34
CA ARG A 90 -53.96 -20.19 -18.19
C ARG A 90 -53.23 -18.98 -18.80
N LYS A 91 -53.93 -17.85 -19.00
CA LYS A 91 -53.35 -16.61 -19.53
C LYS A 91 -52.32 -16.06 -18.54
N LEU A 92 -51.06 -15.93 -18.95
CA LEU A 92 -50.04 -15.31 -18.11
C LEU A 92 -50.23 -13.80 -17.98
N MET A 93 -50.05 -13.32 -16.76
CA MET A 93 -50.08 -11.91 -16.42
C MET A 93 -49.02 -11.62 -15.37
N VAL A 94 -48.47 -10.41 -15.41
CA VAL A 94 -47.53 -9.93 -14.40
C VAL A 94 -48.30 -9.20 -13.32
N GLU A 95 -48.24 -9.71 -12.10
CA GLU A 95 -48.62 -8.99 -10.89
C GLU A 95 -47.48 -8.03 -10.54
N CYS A 96 -47.65 -6.74 -10.83
CA CYS A 96 -46.67 -5.69 -10.56
C CYS A 96 -46.75 -5.30 -9.07
N ASN A 97 -46.11 -6.07 -8.20
CA ASN A 97 -46.14 -5.86 -6.75
C ASN A 97 -44.85 -5.28 -6.16
N GLY A 98 -43.86 -4.97 -6.99
CA GLY A 98 -42.61 -4.32 -6.56
C GLY A 98 -41.76 -5.15 -5.58
N GLU A 99 -42.03 -6.45 -5.43
CA GLU A 99 -41.28 -7.34 -4.54
C GLU A 99 -39.79 -7.43 -4.88
N GLY A 100 -39.42 -7.09 -6.12
CA GLY A 100 -38.05 -7.03 -6.57
C GLY A 100 -37.59 -8.29 -7.31
N VAL A 101 -36.35 -8.22 -7.76
CA VAL A 101 -35.67 -9.29 -8.51
C VAL A 101 -34.68 -10.01 -7.61
N LEU A 102 -34.48 -11.30 -7.86
CA LEU A 102 -33.56 -12.10 -7.05
C LEU A 102 -32.13 -11.75 -7.42
N PHE A 103 -31.31 -11.45 -6.42
CA PHE A 103 -29.92 -11.05 -6.59
C PHE A 103 -29.02 -11.87 -5.68
N ILE A 104 -27.89 -12.29 -6.21
CA ILE A 104 -26.90 -13.10 -5.49
C ILE A 104 -25.53 -12.49 -5.74
N GLU A 105 -24.90 -12.01 -4.68
CA GLU A 105 -23.47 -11.79 -4.73
C GLU A 105 -22.74 -13.12 -4.56
N ALA A 106 -21.73 -13.36 -5.39
CA ALA A 106 -20.89 -14.54 -5.31
C ALA A 106 -19.42 -14.17 -5.58
N ASN A 107 -18.54 -15.09 -5.22
CA ASN A 107 -17.10 -14.94 -5.39
C ASN A 107 -16.55 -16.21 -6.00
N ALA A 108 -15.84 -16.10 -7.12
CA ALA A 108 -15.22 -17.24 -7.78
C ALA A 108 -13.70 -17.10 -7.70
N ASP A 109 -12.98 -18.15 -7.31
CA ASP A 109 -11.51 -18.17 -7.22
C ASP A 109 -10.85 -18.51 -8.57
N VAL A 110 -11.39 -17.93 -9.65
CA VAL A 110 -10.91 -18.09 -11.03
C VAL A 110 -10.93 -16.77 -11.77
N THR A 111 -9.92 -16.52 -12.60
CA THR A 111 -9.82 -15.32 -13.42
C THR A 111 -10.42 -15.54 -14.81
N LEU A 112 -10.90 -14.47 -15.45
CA LEU A 112 -11.37 -14.54 -16.84
C LEU A 112 -10.29 -15.06 -17.81
N ALA A 113 -9.01 -14.80 -17.53
CA ALA A 113 -7.90 -15.33 -18.32
C ALA A 113 -7.74 -16.85 -18.17
N GLN A 114 -7.99 -17.41 -16.98
CA GLN A 114 -7.95 -18.86 -16.74
C GLN A 114 -9.14 -19.58 -17.39
N LEU A 115 -10.31 -18.93 -17.43
CA LEU A 115 -11.46 -19.44 -18.17
C LEU A 115 -11.20 -19.39 -19.68
N GLY A 116 -10.55 -18.33 -20.18
CA GLY A 116 -10.26 -18.18 -21.61
C GLY A 116 -11.53 -18.30 -22.44
N ASP A 117 -11.45 -19.00 -23.58
CA ASP A 117 -12.59 -19.20 -24.49
C ASP A 117 -13.65 -20.17 -23.94
N THR A 118 -13.35 -20.93 -22.87
CA THR A 118 -14.29 -21.90 -22.31
C THR A 118 -15.49 -21.26 -21.61
N ILE A 119 -15.48 -19.93 -21.40
CA ILE A 119 -16.65 -19.20 -20.91
C ILE A 119 -17.74 -19.06 -21.98
N ALA A 120 -17.39 -19.20 -23.26
CA ALA A 120 -18.35 -19.14 -24.36
C ALA A 120 -19.18 -20.43 -24.47
N PRO A 121 -20.43 -20.37 -24.94
CA PRO A 121 -21.25 -21.56 -25.15
C PRO A 121 -20.62 -22.54 -26.16
N PRO A 122 -20.57 -23.86 -25.87
CA PRO A 122 -21.01 -24.49 -24.62
C PRO A 122 -19.97 -24.32 -23.49
N SER A 123 -20.35 -23.61 -22.42
CA SER A 123 -19.48 -23.41 -21.26
C SER A 123 -19.64 -24.58 -20.29
N PRO A 124 -18.57 -25.33 -19.97
CA PRO A 124 -18.62 -26.42 -19.02
C PRO A 124 -18.79 -25.94 -17.57
N PHE A 125 -18.79 -24.61 -17.34
CA PHE A 125 -18.80 -23.99 -16.02
C PHE A 125 -20.11 -23.25 -15.70
N LEU A 126 -21.14 -23.45 -16.52
CA LEU A 126 -22.40 -22.72 -16.43
C LEU A 126 -23.09 -22.95 -15.06
N GLU A 127 -23.11 -24.20 -14.59
CA GLU A 127 -23.77 -24.57 -13.32
C GLU A 127 -22.99 -24.07 -12.10
N GLU A 128 -21.67 -23.90 -12.24
CA GLU A 128 -20.82 -23.29 -11.22
C GLU A 128 -21.08 -21.79 -11.11
N PHE A 129 -21.23 -21.08 -12.24
CA PHE A 129 -21.45 -19.63 -12.24
C PHE A 129 -22.89 -19.20 -12.04
N LEU A 130 -23.89 -20.01 -12.38
CA LEU A 130 -25.31 -19.68 -12.24
C LEU A 130 -25.97 -20.61 -11.23
N TYR A 131 -26.24 -20.09 -10.03
CA TYR A 131 -26.91 -20.86 -8.99
C TYR A 131 -28.42 -20.87 -9.15
N ASN A 132 -28.99 -22.06 -9.30
CA ASN A 132 -30.44 -22.25 -9.20
C ASN A 132 -30.85 -22.24 -7.73
N VAL A 133 -31.43 -21.13 -7.27
CA VAL A 133 -31.97 -21.05 -5.90
C VAL A 133 -33.18 -21.99 -5.81
N PRO A 134 -33.26 -22.90 -4.81
CA PRO A 134 -34.39 -23.81 -4.68
C PRO A 134 -35.75 -23.07 -4.69
N GLY A 135 -36.65 -23.47 -5.58
CA GLY A 135 -37.97 -22.87 -5.74
C GLY A 135 -38.02 -21.59 -6.59
N SER A 136 -36.90 -21.20 -7.22
CA SER A 136 -36.84 -20.04 -8.14
C SER A 136 -36.84 -20.41 -9.62
N ASP A 137 -36.78 -21.71 -9.94
CA ASP A 137 -36.74 -22.29 -11.29
C ASP A 137 -38.12 -22.39 -11.98
N GLY A 138 -39.18 -22.09 -11.24
CA GLY A 138 -40.54 -21.99 -11.76
C GLY A 138 -40.78 -20.74 -12.61
N ILE A 139 -41.91 -20.74 -13.34
CA ILE A 139 -42.37 -19.58 -14.12
C ILE A 139 -43.39 -18.75 -13.34
N VAL A 140 -44.31 -19.42 -12.64
CA VAL A 140 -45.43 -18.77 -11.95
C VAL A 140 -45.06 -18.57 -10.47
N GLY A 141 -45.25 -17.35 -9.97
CA GLY A 141 -44.98 -17.00 -8.57
C GLY A 141 -43.51 -16.85 -8.20
N CYS A 142 -42.58 -17.07 -9.14
CA CYS A 142 -41.13 -16.90 -8.95
C CYS A 142 -40.67 -15.49 -9.40
N PRO A 143 -39.51 -15.00 -8.93
CA PRO A 143 -38.89 -13.80 -9.45
C PRO A 143 -38.64 -13.88 -10.96
N LEU A 144 -38.91 -12.79 -11.69
CA LEU A 144 -38.80 -12.77 -13.16
C LEU A 144 -37.36 -12.62 -13.66
N LEU A 145 -36.44 -12.25 -12.77
CA LEU A 145 -35.03 -12.04 -13.08
C LEU A 145 -34.18 -12.48 -11.88
N LEU A 146 -33.14 -13.26 -12.19
CA LEU A 146 -32.07 -13.61 -11.28
C LEU A 146 -30.77 -12.99 -11.80
N ILE A 147 -30.07 -12.22 -10.96
CA ILE A 147 -28.75 -11.68 -11.29
C ILE A 147 -27.73 -12.19 -10.26
N GLN A 148 -26.67 -12.83 -10.75
CA GLN A 148 -25.52 -13.21 -9.92
C GLN A 148 -24.26 -12.44 -10.36
N VAL A 149 -23.54 -11.84 -9.42
CA VAL A 149 -22.28 -11.12 -9.68
C VAL A 149 -21.13 -11.86 -9.01
N ASN A 150 -20.08 -12.20 -9.76
CA ASN A 150 -18.90 -12.95 -9.26
C ASN A 150 -17.65 -12.03 -9.16
N ARG A 151 -16.96 -11.98 -8.00
CA ARG A 151 -15.66 -11.29 -7.83
C ARG A 151 -14.55 -12.18 -7.24
N LEU A 152 -13.27 -11.83 -7.45
CA LEU A 152 -12.13 -12.50 -6.81
C LEU A 152 -12.02 -12.05 -5.34
N LYS A 153 -11.88 -13.01 -4.42
CA LYS A 153 -11.91 -12.73 -2.97
C LYS A 153 -10.50 -12.53 -2.40
N PRO A 154 -10.27 -11.46 -1.61
CA PRO A 154 -9.14 -11.42 -0.68
C PRO A 154 -9.20 -12.58 0.33
N GLU A 155 -8.08 -13.23 0.58
CA GLU A 155 -7.98 -14.38 1.49
C GLU A 155 -7.22 -14.00 2.77
N LEU A 156 -7.59 -14.58 3.91
CA LEU A 156 -6.77 -14.53 5.13
C LEU A 156 -5.81 -15.73 5.18
N ILE A 157 -4.53 -15.45 4.99
CA ILE A 157 -3.46 -16.45 5.07
C ILE A 157 -3.05 -16.63 6.53
N LYS A 158 -3.43 -17.78 7.08
CA LYS A 158 -3.11 -18.19 8.45
C LYS A 158 -1.74 -18.86 8.54
N PRO A 159 -1.11 -18.89 9.73
CA PRO A 159 0.06 -19.73 9.98
C PRO A 159 -0.18 -21.19 9.57
N SER A 160 0.84 -21.88 9.05
CA SER A 160 0.71 -23.29 8.61
C SER A 160 0.61 -24.29 9.76
N LYS A 161 0.93 -23.87 10.99
CA LYS A 161 0.84 -24.66 12.22
C LYS A 161 0.17 -23.82 13.31
N PRO A 162 -0.46 -24.44 14.33
CA PRO A 162 -0.97 -23.71 15.48
C PRO A 162 0.12 -22.83 16.12
N THR A 163 -0.24 -21.61 16.49
CA THR A 163 0.64 -20.63 17.13
C THR A 163 0.09 -20.25 18.50
N PRO A 164 0.92 -19.74 19.43
CA PRO A 164 0.44 -19.29 20.73
C PRO A 164 -0.68 -18.24 20.60
N HIS A 165 -1.74 -18.42 21.40
CA HIS A 165 -2.79 -17.42 21.56
C HIS A 165 -2.50 -16.59 22.81
N GLU A 166 -1.96 -15.40 22.62
CA GLU A 166 -1.51 -14.52 23.70
C GLU A 166 -1.61 -13.04 23.30
N THR A 167 -1.47 -12.15 24.27
CA THR A 167 -1.41 -10.70 24.03
C THR A 167 0.00 -10.22 24.25
N LYS A 168 0.58 -9.54 23.27
CA LYS A 168 1.94 -8.99 23.35
C LYS A 168 1.94 -7.48 23.29
N GLN A 169 2.55 -6.82 24.28
CA GLN A 169 2.64 -5.37 24.29
C GLN A 169 3.69 -4.84 23.29
N LEU A 170 3.38 -3.74 22.63
CA LEU A 170 4.34 -2.99 21.83
C LEU A 170 5.30 -2.16 22.70
N SER A 171 6.44 -1.74 22.17
CA SER A 171 7.35 -0.83 22.88
C SER A 171 6.78 0.58 22.92
N ASN A 172 7.39 1.49 23.69
CA ASN A 172 7.00 2.91 23.66
C ASN A 172 7.40 3.58 22.34
N VAL A 173 8.44 3.06 21.66
CA VAL A 173 8.88 3.53 20.34
C VAL A 173 7.92 3.06 19.23
N ASP A 174 7.33 1.88 19.34
CA ASP A 174 6.36 1.36 18.37
C ASP A 174 5.00 2.06 18.42
N ASP A 175 4.57 2.40 19.63
CA ASP A 175 3.21 2.81 19.98
C ASP A 175 2.98 4.33 19.86
N GLN A 176 3.87 5.00 19.15
CA GLN A 176 3.75 6.44 18.90
C GLN A 176 2.55 6.70 18.00
N GLU A 177 1.74 7.73 18.31
CA GLU A 177 0.57 8.11 17.50
C GLU A 177 0.94 8.32 16.02
N SER A 178 2.12 8.86 15.75
CA SER A 178 2.62 9.08 14.39
C SER A 178 2.99 7.83 13.62
N LEU A 179 3.09 6.67 14.26
CA LEU A 179 3.32 5.40 13.58
C LEU A 179 2.02 4.64 13.33
N ARG A 180 0.88 5.18 13.80
CA ARG A 180 -0.48 4.61 13.60
C ARG A 180 -1.01 4.91 12.19
N PHE A 181 -0.25 4.52 11.19
CA PHE A 181 -0.64 4.52 9.77
C PHE A 181 -0.15 3.23 9.10
N GLN A 182 -0.63 2.96 7.89
CA GLN A 182 -0.13 1.83 7.11
C GLN A 182 0.75 2.29 5.95
N ILE A 183 1.91 1.67 5.79
CA ILE A 183 2.90 2.04 4.77
C ILE A 183 2.82 1.11 3.55
N PRO A 184 2.68 1.66 2.32
CA PRO A 184 2.70 0.87 1.09
C PRO A 184 4.15 0.62 0.61
N VAL A 185 4.44 -0.63 0.25
CA VAL A 185 5.73 -1.06 -0.31
C VAL A 185 5.46 -1.86 -1.59
N ILE A 186 6.29 -1.66 -2.61
CA ILE A 186 6.21 -2.39 -3.88
C ILE A 186 7.55 -3.04 -4.22
N MET A 187 7.49 -4.25 -4.77
CA MET A 187 8.64 -5.00 -5.26
C MET A 187 8.34 -5.60 -6.63
N SER A 188 9.21 -5.35 -7.60
CA SER A 188 9.03 -5.80 -8.99
C SER A 188 10.07 -6.85 -9.37
N TYR A 189 9.65 -8.01 -9.85
CA TYR A 189 10.51 -9.16 -10.13
C TYR A 189 10.45 -9.57 -11.61
N ARG A 190 11.61 -9.72 -12.24
CA ARG A 190 11.73 -10.26 -13.60
C ARG A 190 11.64 -11.78 -13.60
N ASN A 191 11.16 -12.33 -14.71
CA ASN A 191 11.25 -13.76 -14.99
C ASN A 191 12.42 -14.04 -15.93
N ASN A 192 13.64 -13.79 -15.45
CA ASN A 192 14.83 -13.77 -16.33
C ASN A 192 15.70 -15.02 -16.20
N ASN A 193 15.30 -16.04 -15.44
CA ASN A 193 16.21 -17.16 -15.16
C ASN A 193 15.54 -18.52 -15.44
N PRO A 194 15.73 -19.09 -16.65
CA PRO A 194 15.29 -20.45 -16.99
C PRO A 194 15.84 -21.52 -16.03
N SER A 195 16.97 -21.21 -15.37
CA SER A 195 17.65 -22.07 -14.39
C SER A 195 17.19 -21.84 -12.94
N SER A 196 16.23 -20.95 -12.68
CA SER A 196 15.67 -20.74 -11.34
C SER A 196 14.95 -22.01 -10.87
N MET A 197 15.11 -22.40 -9.60
CA MET A 197 14.32 -23.46 -8.95
C MET A 197 12.80 -23.28 -9.14
N ASN A 198 12.34 -22.05 -9.38
CA ASN A 198 10.94 -21.70 -9.53
C ASN A 198 10.58 -21.19 -10.95
N ALA A 199 11.42 -21.39 -11.98
CA ALA A 199 11.23 -20.82 -13.32
C ALA A 199 9.85 -21.11 -13.95
N ASN A 200 9.23 -22.25 -13.61
CA ASN A 200 7.90 -22.66 -14.07
C ASN A 200 6.83 -22.68 -12.96
N ARG A 201 7.17 -22.21 -11.76
CA ARG A 201 6.22 -22.18 -10.64
C ARG A 201 5.45 -20.88 -10.64
N ASP A 202 4.27 -20.94 -10.05
CA ASP A 202 3.42 -19.77 -9.90
C ASP A 202 3.89 -18.94 -8.68
N PRO A 203 4.33 -17.68 -8.86
CA PRO A 203 4.82 -16.84 -7.76
C PRO A 203 3.78 -16.65 -6.65
N VAL A 204 2.49 -16.60 -7.00
CA VAL A 204 1.44 -16.43 -6.01
C VAL A 204 1.36 -17.64 -5.09
N LYS A 205 1.37 -18.87 -5.65
CA LYS A 205 1.37 -20.11 -4.86
C LYS A 205 2.61 -20.23 -3.99
N VAL A 206 3.78 -19.89 -4.54
CA VAL A 206 5.06 -19.98 -3.84
C VAL A 206 5.14 -19.00 -2.66
N ILE A 207 4.77 -17.74 -2.88
CA ILE A 207 4.79 -16.70 -1.84
C ILE A 207 3.70 -16.99 -0.80
N ARG A 208 2.51 -17.43 -1.22
CA ARG A 208 1.42 -17.82 -0.31
C ARG A 208 1.88 -18.90 0.67
N GLU A 209 2.52 -19.96 0.19
CA GLU A 209 3.01 -21.03 1.06
C GLU A 209 4.19 -20.59 1.93
N GLY A 210 5.14 -19.83 1.36
CA GLY A 210 6.23 -19.24 2.13
C GLY A 210 5.72 -18.37 3.29
N LEU A 211 4.66 -17.59 3.05
CA LEU A 211 4.02 -16.73 4.04
C LEU A 211 3.39 -17.55 5.17
N ARG A 212 2.61 -18.58 4.84
CA ARG A 212 2.00 -19.48 5.85
C ARG A 212 3.04 -20.05 6.81
N ARG A 213 4.19 -20.49 6.26
CA ARG A 213 5.28 -21.08 7.04
C ARG A 213 6.05 -20.04 7.85
N ALA A 214 6.33 -18.87 7.28
CA ALA A 214 6.99 -17.78 8.00
C ALA A 214 6.14 -17.25 9.17
N LEU A 215 4.81 -17.20 9.01
CA LEU A 215 3.87 -16.79 10.06
C LEU A 215 3.85 -17.71 11.28
N VAL A 216 4.44 -18.92 11.22
CA VAL A 216 4.64 -19.74 12.43
C VAL A 216 5.68 -19.09 13.36
N TYR A 217 6.73 -18.50 12.80
CA TYR A 217 7.79 -17.83 13.55
C TYR A 217 7.42 -16.37 13.86
N TYR A 218 6.79 -15.70 12.89
CA TYR A 218 6.33 -14.32 13.00
C TYR A 218 4.83 -14.25 13.33
N TYR A 219 4.34 -15.13 14.20
CA TYR A 219 2.91 -15.26 14.51
C TYR A 219 2.22 -13.97 15.00
N PRO A 220 2.88 -12.99 15.65
CA PRO A 220 2.22 -11.72 15.94
C PRO A 220 1.74 -10.99 14.69
N MET A 221 2.37 -11.18 13.52
CA MET A 221 1.92 -10.58 12.25
C MET A 221 0.55 -11.10 11.77
N ALA A 222 0.14 -12.28 12.25
CA ALA A 222 -1.17 -12.85 11.95
C ALA A 222 -2.27 -12.41 12.95
N GLY A 223 -1.93 -11.58 13.94
CA GLY A 223 -2.84 -11.10 14.98
C GLY A 223 -3.61 -9.83 14.59
N ARG A 224 -4.16 -9.17 15.61
CA ARG A 224 -4.83 -7.87 15.51
C ARG A 224 -4.33 -6.93 16.60
N LEU A 225 -4.18 -5.64 16.29
CA LEU A 225 -3.89 -4.65 17.32
C LEU A 225 -5.14 -4.35 18.15
N ARG A 226 -4.94 -4.27 19.45
CA ARG A 226 -5.91 -3.84 20.46
C ARG A 226 -5.32 -2.66 21.23
N GLU A 227 -6.18 -1.78 21.67
CA GLU A 227 -5.81 -0.66 22.52
C GLU A 227 -6.15 -1.02 23.98
N GLY A 228 -5.16 -0.88 24.86
CA GLY A 228 -5.29 -1.05 26.30
C GLY A 228 -5.35 0.28 27.05
N PRO A 229 -5.18 0.26 28.39
CA PRO A 229 -5.12 1.47 29.21
C PRO A 229 -4.06 2.45 28.70
N ASN A 230 -4.30 3.76 28.90
CA ASN A 230 -3.41 4.83 28.44
C ASN A 230 -3.06 4.77 26.95
N ARG A 231 -4.00 4.24 26.14
CA ARG A 231 -3.86 4.03 24.69
C ARG A 231 -2.72 3.09 24.30
N LYS A 232 -2.22 2.26 25.23
CA LYS A 232 -1.12 1.32 24.96
C LYS A 232 -1.54 0.30 23.90
N LEU A 233 -0.80 0.22 22.80
CA LEU A 233 -1.08 -0.79 21.77
C LEU A 233 -0.48 -2.16 22.14
N MET A 234 -1.28 -3.19 21.90
CA MET A 234 -0.92 -4.59 22.11
C MET A 234 -1.41 -5.43 20.94
N VAL A 235 -0.67 -6.47 20.59
CA VAL A 235 -1.06 -7.43 19.56
C VAL A 235 -1.77 -8.60 20.24
N GLU A 236 -3.05 -8.76 19.95
CA GLU A 236 -3.76 -10.01 20.19
C GLU A 236 -3.32 -11.03 19.12
N CYS A 237 -2.49 -11.98 19.52
CA CYS A 237 -1.93 -13.01 18.66
C CYS A 237 -2.95 -14.14 18.45
N ASN A 238 -4.04 -13.85 17.73
CA ASN A 238 -5.14 -14.80 17.52
C ASN A 238 -5.00 -15.69 16.27
N GLY A 239 -3.93 -15.51 15.49
CA GLY A 239 -3.64 -16.32 14.31
C GLY A 239 -4.68 -16.18 13.18
N GLU A 240 -5.49 -15.13 13.17
CA GLU A 240 -6.50 -14.89 12.14
C GLU A 240 -5.91 -14.80 10.73
N GLY A 241 -4.66 -14.34 10.62
CA GLY A 241 -3.89 -14.32 9.38
C GLY A 241 -3.69 -12.92 8.80
N VAL A 242 -2.93 -12.92 7.70
CA VAL A 242 -2.57 -11.76 6.87
C VAL A 242 -3.49 -11.72 5.65
N LEU A 243 -3.92 -10.53 5.23
CA LEU A 243 -4.76 -10.42 4.04
C LEU A 243 -3.93 -10.61 2.77
N PHE A 244 -4.39 -11.42 1.84
CA PHE A 244 -3.65 -11.80 0.64
C PHE A 244 -4.55 -11.73 -0.59
N ILE A 245 -4.04 -11.10 -1.65
CA ILE A 245 -4.75 -10.88 -2.90
C ILE A 245 -3.91 -11.43 -4.05
N GLU A 246 -4.57 -12.18 -4.91
CA GLU A 246 -4.01 -12.68 -6.16
C GLU A 246 -4.45 -11.77 -7.31
N GLY A 247 -3.49 -11.34 -8.13
CA GLY A 247 -3.74 -10.48 -9.29
C GLY A 247 -3.06 -10.96 -10.56
N ASN A 248 -3.57 -10.51 -11.70
CA ASN A 248 -2.93 -10.64 -13.01
C ASN A 248 -3.06 -9.29 -13.74
N ALA A 249 -2.01 -8.86 -14.42
CA ALA A 249 -2.00 -7.65 -15.22
C ALA A 249 -1.44 -7.97 -16.61
N ASP A 250 -2.16 -7.55 -17.65
CA ASP A 250 -1.76 -7.67 -19.04
C ASP A 250 -0.78 -6.54 -19.42
N VAL A 251 0.33 -6.49 -18.69
CA VAL A 251 1.42 -5.53 -18.87
C VAL A 251 2.73 -6.21 -18.54
N THR A 252 3.80 -5.82 -19.21
CA THR A 252 5.16 -6.31 -18.97
C THR A 252 5.95 -5.32 -18.09
N LEU A 253 7.00 -5.80 -17.42
CA LEU A 253 7.92 -4.88 -16.70
C LEU A 253 8.58 -3.86 -17.62
N VAL A 254 8.83 -4.23 -18.88
CA VAL A 254 9.41 -3.31 -19.88
C VAL A 254 8.45 -2.17 -20.19
N GLN A 255 7.14 -2.47 -20.31
CA GLN A 255 6.11 -1.44 -20.52
C GLN A 255 5.92 -0.55 -19.29
N LEU A 256 6.09 -1.07 -18.08
CA LEU A 256 6.09 -0.26 -16.86
C LEU A 256 7.34 0.62 -16.75
N GLY A 257 8.48 0.17 -17.27
CA GLY A 257 9.71 0.96 -17.32
C GLY A 257 10.10 1.52 -15.95
N ASP A 258 10.29 2.84 -15.89
CA ASP A 258 10.70 3.55 -14.68
C ASP A 258 9.56 3.81 -13.67
N THR A 259 8.30 3.60 -14.06
CA THR A 259 7.11 3.86 -13.20
C THR A 259 6.93 2.81 -12.10
N ILE A 260 7.84 1.82 -12.03
CA ILE A 260 7.94 0.87 -10.93
C ILE A 260 8.59 1.48 -9.68
N ALA A 261 9.35 2.57 -9.84
CA ALA A 261 9.92 3.34 -8.75
C ALA A 261 8.90 4.39 -8.25
N PRO A 262 9.05 4.91 -7.01
CA PRO A 262 8.16 5.93 -6.49
C PRO A 262 8.27 7.23 -7.30
N PRO A 263 7.19 8.00 -7.45
CA PRO A 263 5.82 7.60 -7.12
C PRO A 263 5.28 6.59 -8.15
N SER A 264 4.78 5.44 -7.69
CA SER A 264 4.17 4.49 -8.62
C SER A 264 2.75 4.94 -8.97
N PRO A 265 2.45 5.30 -10.23
CA PRO A 265 1.11 5.76 -10.62
C PRO A 265 0.07 4.64 -10.61
N PHE A 266 0.52 3.39 -10.56
CA PHE A 266 -0.31 2.18 -10.61
C PHE A 266 -0.45 1.49 -9.24
N LEU A 267 -0.15 2.20 -8.15
CA LEU A 267 -0.15 1.61 -6.81
C LEU A 267 -1.52 1.01 -6.45
N GLU A 268 -2.61 1.69 -6.76
CA GLU A 268 -3.96 1.21 -6.44
C GLU A 268 -4.36 -0.03 -7.27
N GLU A 269 -3.81 -0.19 -8.46
CA GLU A 269 -3.98 -1.38 -9.31
C GLU A 269 -3.19 -2.57 -8.76
N PHE A 270 -1.97 -2.32 -8.27
CA PHE A 270 -1.10 -3.36 -7.73
C PHE A 270 -1.33 -3.65 -6.24
N LEU A 271 -2.05 -2.79 -5.53
CA LEU A 271 -2.36 -2.89 -4.11
C LEU A 271 -3.80 -2.42 -3.84
N TYR A 272 -4.76 -3.31 -4.11
CA TYR A 272 -6.17 -3.03 -3.90
C TYR A 272 -6.47 -2.78 -2.41
N ASN A 273 -7.08 -1.62 -2.12
CA ASN A 273 -7.54 -1.30 -0.78
C ASN A 273 -8.83 -2.06 -0.48
N VAL A 274 -8.74 -3.16 0.26
CA VAL A 274 -9.92 -3.90 0.72
C VAL A 274 -10.69 -3.04 1.72
N PRO A 275 -11.97 -2.72 1.49
CA PRO A 275 -12.74 -1.87 2.40
C PRO A 275 -12.68 -2.37 3.86
N GLY A 276 -12.42 -1.45 4.80
CA GLY A 276 -12.34 -1.76 6.23
C GLY A 276 -11.04 -2.44 6.69
N SER A 277 -10.06 -2.63 5.81
CA SER A 277 -8.76 -3.24 6.16
C SER A 277 -7.64 -2.23 6.45
N ASP A 278 -7.89 -0.94 6.25
CA ASP A 278 -6.91 0.17 6.38
C ASP A 278 -6.88 0.79 7.78
N GLY A 279 -7.71 0.31 8.71
CA GLY A 279 -7.68 0.72 10.11
C GLY A 279 -6.44 0.22 10.87
N ILE A 280 -6.22 0.80 12.05
CA ILE A 280 -5.10 0.41 12.93
C ILE A 280 -5.51 -0.68 13.91
N LEU A 281 -6.68 -0.54 14.53
CA LEU A 281 -7.20 -1.46 15.53
C LEU A 281 -8.12 -2.49 14.90
N GLY A 282 -8.05 -3.75 15.35
CA GLY A 282 -8.93 -4.82 14.89
C GLY A 282 -8.79 -5.22 13.41
N CYS A 283 -7.90 -4.57 12.66
CA CYS A 283 -7.66 -4.80 11.24
C CYS A 283 -6.45 -5.72 11.00
N PRO A 284 -6.33 -6.38 9.85
CA PRO A 284 -5.12 -7.10 9.47
C PRO A 284 -3.88 -6.21 9.53
N LEU A 285 -2.80 -6.71 10.12
CA LEU A 285 -1.55 -5.96 10.30
C LEU A 285 -0.74 -5.83 9.01
N LEU A 286 -1.05 -6.69 8.05
CA LEU A 286 -0.41 -6.75 6.75
C LEU A 286 -1.45 -7.16 5.70
N LEU A 287 -1.38 -6.50 4.55
CA LEU A 287 -2.05 -6.87 3.31
C LEU A 287 -0.98 -7.08 2.26
N ILE A 288 -1.01 -8.19 1.53
CA ILE A 288 -0.11 -8.49 0.42
C ILE A 288 -0.93 -8.72 -0.84
N GLN A 289 -0.55 -8.12 -1.95
CA GLN A 289 -1.04 -8.46 -3.27
C GLN A 289 0.12 -8.94 -4.14
N VAL A 290 -0.05 -10.10 -4.77
CA VAL A 290 0.91 -10.64 -5.74
C VAL A 290 0.25 -10.63 -7.12
N THR A 291 0.76 -9.79 -8.02
CA THR A 291 0.22 -9.57 -9.37
C THR A 291 1.16 -10.15 -10.41
N ARG A 292 0.71 -11.15 -11.18
CA ARG A 292 1.47 -11.71 -12.31
C ARG A 292 1.43 -10.77 -13.50
N LEU A 293 2.52 -10.68 -14.25
CA LEU A 293 2.68 -9.86 -15.44
C LEU A 293 2.74 -10.72 -16.71
N SER A 294 2.36 -10.17 -17.86
CA SER A 294 2.32 -10.92 -19.13
C SER A 294 3.70 -11.38 -19.62
N CYS A 295 4.78 -10.75 -19.15
CA CYS A 295 6.16 -11.20 -19.40
C CYS A 295 6.64 -12.32 -18.45
N GLY A 296 5.75 -12.91 -17.65
CA GLY A 296 6.06 -13.92 -16.63
C GLY A 296 6.67 -13.36 -15.34
N GLY A 297 7.04 -12.08 -15.31
CA GLY A 297 7.44 -11.38 -14.09
C GLY A 297 6.26 -11.19 -13.13
N PHE A 298 6.50 -10.61 -11.96
CA PHE A 298 5.42 -10.31 -11.02
C PHE A 298 5.74 -9.09 -10.14
N ILE A 299 4.70 -8.50 -9.58
CA ILE A 299 4.77 -7.44 -8.58
C ILE A 299 4.25 -8.00 -7.26
N LEU A 300 5.02 -7.85 -6.19
CA LEU A 300 4.55 -7.98 -4.82
C LEU A 300 4.37 -6.57 -4.28
N ALA A 301 3.12 -6.16 -4.04
CA ALA A 301 2.82 -4.96 -3.29
C ALA A 301 2.28 -5.35 -1.92
N LEU A 302 2.56 -4.55 -0.92
CA LEU A 302 2.04 -4.78 0.43
C LEU A 302 1.70 -3.47 1.12
N ARG A 303 0.86 -3.58 2.13
CA ARG A 303 0.51 -2.52 3.06
C ARG A 303 0.72 -3.01 4.48
N LEU A 304 1.65 -2.40 5.21
CA LEU A 304 2.05 -2.79 6.56
C LEU A 304 1.54 -1.77 7.58
N ASN A 305 0.92 -2.21 8.67
CA ASN A 305 0.70 -1.38 9.84
C ASN A 305 2.03 -1.04 10.52
N HIS A 306 2.45 0.23 10.47
CA HIS A 306 3.81 0.64 10.80
C HIS A 306 4.14 0.49 12.31
N THR A 307 3.14 0.43 13.20
CA THR A 307 3.41 0.16 14.62
C THR A 307 4.01 -1.24 14.85
N MET A 308 3.87 -2.17 13.89
CA MET A 308 4.41 -3.52 14.02
C MET A 308 5.91 -3.58 13.79
N CYS A 309 6.42 -2.91 12.75
CA CYS A 309 7.84 -2.93 12.42
C CYS A 309 8.24 -1.74 11.55
N ASP A 310 9.53 -1.44 11.57
CA ASP A 310 10.16 -0.55 10.60
C ASP A 310 10.65 -1.31 9.36
N ALA A 311 11.27 -0.59 8.43
CA ALA A 311 11.75 -1.16 7.17
C ALA A 311 12.72 -2.35 7.37
N ALA A 312 13.59 -2.31 8.38
CA ALA A 312 14.51 -3.41 8.66
C ALA A 312 13.76 -4.66 9.16
N GLY A 313 12.79 -4.48 10.07
CA GLY A 313 11.93 -5.57 10.53
C GLY A 313 11.06 -6.16 9.43
N LEU A 314 10.50 -5.33 8.54
CA LEU A 314 9.74 -5.79 7.38
C LEU A 314 10.62 -6.60 6.42
N VAL A 315 11.82 -6.12 6.09
CA VAL A 315 12.75 -6.86 5.22
C VAL A 315 13.16 -8.19 5.84
N GLN A 316 13.42 -8.23 7.15
CA GLN A 316 13.72 -9.46 7.87
C GLN A 316 12.58 -10.49 7.74
N PHE A 317 11.34 -10.04 7.92
CA PHE A 317 10.15 -10.88 7.72
C PHE A 317 10.02 -11.37 6.28
N LEU A 318 10.16 -10.50 5.28
CA LEU A 318 10.04 -10.88 3.87
C LEU A 318 11.17 -11.81 3.42
N LYS A 319 12.38 -11.67 3.97
CA LYS A 319 13.48 -12.63 3.75
C LYS A 319 13.11 -14.01 4.30
N ALA A 320 12.53 -14.09 5.51
CA ALA A 320 12.03 -15.36 6.03
C ALA A 320 10.93 -15.96 5.14
N VAL A 321 9.99 -15.15 4.62
CA VAL A 321 8.99 -15.61 3.63
C VAL A 321 9.68 -16.17 2.38
N GLY A 322 10.71 -15.48 1.88
CA GLY A 322 11.52 -15.89 0.74
C GLY A 322 12.29 -17.20 0.96
N GLU A 323 12.88 -17.38 2.12
CA GLU A 323 13.56 -18.62 2.52
C GLU A 323 12.57 -19.80 2.59
N MET A 324 11.41 -19.58 3.19
CA MET A 324 10.36 -20.59 3.29
C MET A 324 9.77 -20.94 1.92
N ALA A 325 9.60 -19.96 1.04
CA ALA A 325 9.18 -20.15 -0.35
C ALA A 325 10.17 -21.01 -1.15
N GLN A 326 11.45 -20.97 -0.78
CA GLN A 326 12.54 -21.76 -1.36
C GLN A 326 12.81 -23.08 -0.62
N GLY A 327 11.97 -23.45 0.36
CA GLY A 327 12.02 -24.76 1.01
C GLY A 327 12.84 -24.82 2.31
N ALA A 328 13.37 -23.71 2.82
CA ALA A 328 14.02 -23.68 4.13
C ALA A 328 13.06 -24.18 5.23
N GLN A 329 13.57 -24.87 6.25
CA GLN A 329 12.74 -25.42 7.33
C GLN A 329 12.50 -24.43 8.48
N ALA A 330 13.41 -23.47 8.64
CA ALA A 330 13.39 -22.41 9.65
C ALA A 330 14.00 -21.14 9.05
N PRO A 331 13.64 -19.94 9.55
CA PRO A 331 14.27 -18.71 9.09
C PRO A 331 15.73 -18.67 9.53
N SER A 332 16.61 -18.09 8.69
CA SER A 332 18.03 -17.91 9.01
C SER A 332 18.26 -17.02 10.22
N THR A 333 17.35 -16.07 10.44
CA THR A 333 17.30 -15.20 11.62
C THR A 333 16.01 -15.47 12.40
N THR A 334 16.15 -16.04 13.59
CA THR A 334 15.02 -16.28 14.49
C THR A 334 14.43 -14.93 14.95
N PRO A 335 13.12 -14.67 14.74
CA PRO A 335 12.51 -13.43 15.21
C PRO A 335 12.49 -13.35 16.73
N VAL A 336 12.73 -12.15 17.26
CA VAL A 336 12.69 -11.84 18.69
C VAL A 336 11.67 -10.73 18.93
N TRP A 337 10.79 -10.92 19.93
CA TRP A 337 9.79 -9.92 20.30
C TRP A 337 10.42 -8.78 21.11
N GLU A 338 10.96 -9.09 22.29
CA GLU A 338 11.68 -8.24 23.27
C GLU A 338 11.40 -6.72 23.17
N ARG A 339 10.12 -6.31 23.08
CA ARG A 339 9.72 -4.91 22.88
C ARG A 339 10.01 -4.06 24.11
N GLU A 340 10.12 -4.70 25.28
CA GLU A 340 10.52 -4.09 26.54
C GLU A 340 11.92 -3.44 26.49
N LEU A 341 12.81 -3.85 25.57
CA LEU A 341 14.12 -3.21 25.39
C LEU A 341 14.03 -1.74 24.98
N LEU A 342 12.91 -1.34 24.36
CA LEU A 342 12.59 0.05 23.99
C LEU A 342 11.34 0.55 24.74
N GLY A 343 11.08 -0.02 25.92
CA GLY A 343 10.08 0.47 26.88
C GLY A 343 10.60 1.68 27.66
N ALA A 344 9.67 2.40 28.28
CA ALA A 344 10.01 3.46 29.22
C ALA A 344 10.70 2.90 30.48
N ARG A 345 11.53 3.73 31.12
CA ARG A 345 12.11 3.47 32.43
C ARG A 345 11.05 3.55 33.52
N ASP A 346 11.35 2.97 34.67
CA ASP A 346 10.55 3.09 35.88
C ASP A 346 11.39 3.71 37.02
N PRO A 347 11.11 4.96 37.44
CA PRO A 347 10.14 5.89 36.88
C PRO A 347 10.60 6.49 35.53
N PRO A 348 9.68 6.91 34.65
CA PRO A 348 10.03 7.54 33.39
C PRO A 348 10.59 8.96 33.65
N ARG A 349 11.63 9.35 32.90
CA ARG A 349 12.28 10.67 33.00
C ARG A 349 12.72 11.18 31.62
N ILE A 350 12.28 12.38 31.26
CA ILE A 350 12.74 13.03 30.02
C ILE A 350 14.11 13.66 30.30
N THR A 351 15.15 13.23 29.58
CA THR A 351 16.55 13.66 29.79
C THR A 351 17.13 14.41 28.60
N CYS A 352 16.47 14.33 27.43
CA CYS A 352 16.86 15.02 26.21
C CYS A 352 15.79 16.04 25.79
N VAL A 353 16.20 17.04 25.02
CA VAL A 353 15.26 17.93 24.31
C VAL A 353 14.80 17.24 23.04
N HIS A 354 13.49 17.19 22.83
CA HIS A 354 12.87 16.52 21.69
C HIS A 354 12.08 17.51 20.82
N HIS A 355 12.80 18.25 19.98
CA HIS A 355 12.24 19.25 19.08
C HIS A 355 11.22 18.70 18.07
N GLU A 356 11.32 17.41 17.77
CA GLU A 356 10.43 16.65 16.90
C GLU A 356 9.02 16.45 17.48
N TYR A 357 8.86 16.60 18.80
CA TYR A 357 7.60 16.44 19.54
C TYR A 357 7.16 17.73 20.25
N GLU A 358 7.74 18.88 19.89
CA GLU A 358 7.29 20.18 20.38
C GLU A 358 5.91 20.51 19.80
N GLU A 359 4.96 20.84 20.68
CA GLU A 359 3.62 21.24 20.28
C GLU A 359 3.67 22.61 19.58
N GLY A 360 3.30 22.63 18.29
CA GLY A 360 3.03 23.86 17.55
C GLY A 360 1.54 24.23 17.61
N ILE A 361 1.23 25.47 17.27
CA ILE A 361 -0.15 26.03 17.22
C ILE A 361 -1.08 25.21 16.27
N ASP A 362 -0.52 24.42 15.35
CA ASP A 362 -1.24 23.61 14.34
C ASP A 362 -1.20 22.08 14.62
N ALA A 363 -1.32 21.64 15.88
CA ALA A 363 -1.28 20.23 16.25
C ALA A 363 -2.57 19.44 15.89
N GLN A 364 -2.73 19.04 14.63
CA GLN A 364 -3.80 18.14 14.17
C GLN A 364 -3.37 16.65 14.25
N GLY A 365 -4.35 15.73 14.30
CA GLY A 365 -4.18 14.27 14.53
C GLY A 365 -3.30 13.49 13.53
N PRO A 366 -3.30 12.14 13.56
CA PRO A 366 -2.39 11.33 12.75
C PRO A 366 -2.58 11.65 11.27
N PHE A 367 -1.47 12.05 10.62
CA PHE A 367 -1.33 12.54 9.24
C PHE A 367 -2.63 13.04 8.59
N PRO A 368 -2.82 14.36 8.38
CA PRO A 368 -3.98 14.81 7.63
C PRO A 368 -3.98 14.09 6.27
N ARG A 369 -5.06 13.35 5.99
CA ARG A 369 -5.53 13.17 4.61
C ARG A 369 -5.72 14.58 4.09
N THR A 370 -4.69 15.14 3.46
CA THR A 370 -4.69 16.56 3.11
C THR A 370 -5.72 16.79 2.03
N ASN A 371 -6.84 17.39 2.42
CA ASN A 371 -7.77 18.08 1.54
C ASN A 371 -7.15 19.37 0.97
N LYS A 372 -5.83 19.40 0.70
CA LYS A 372 -5.24 20.46 -0.11
C LYS A 372 -5.39 20.05 -1.57
N PRO A 373 -6.19 20.77 -2.38
CA PRO A 373 -6.28 20.47 -3.80
C PRO A 373 -4.90 20.57 -4.46
N ASN A 374 -4.61 19.68 -5.42
CA ASN A 374 -3.44 19.71 -6.31
C ASN A 374 -2.07 19.41 -5.66
N MET A 375 -2.00 18.51 -4.67
CA MET A 375 -0.73 17.92 -4.26
C MET A 375 -0.19 17.03 -5.39
N VAL A 376 1.08 17.18 -5.75
CA VAL A 376 1.77 16.36 -6.76
C VAL A 376 3.01 15.72 -6.16
N GLN A 377 3.34 14.55 -6.67
CA GLN A 377 4.58 13.87 -6.34
C GLN A 377 5.51 13.85 -7.53
N ARG A 378 6.78 14.10 -7.27
CA ARG A 378 7.87 13.98 -8.26
C ARG A 378 9.08 13.37 -7.60
N SER A 379 9.77 12.51 -8.32
CA SER A 379 11.02 11.93 -7.87
C SER A 379 12.23 12.63 -8.48
N PHE A 380 13.22 12.87 -7.63
CA PHE A 380 14.47 13.54 -7.98
C PHE A 380 15.63 12.58 -7.78
N TYR A 381 16.40 12.37 -8.84
CA TYR A 381 17.54 11.47 -8.87
C TYR A 381 18.85 12.24 -8.58
N PHE A 382 19.69 11.65 -7.74
CA PHE A 382 21.00 12.18 -7.36
C PHE A 382 22.07 11.13 -7.67
N GLY A 383 22.73 11.29 -8.82
CA GLY A 383 23.90 10.51 -9.23
C GLY A 383 25.20 11.18 -8.81
N ALA A 384 26.33 10.67 -9.30
CA ALA A 384 27.65 11.19 -8.95
C ALA A 384 27.82 12.66 -9.35
N LYS A 385 27.24 13.06 -10.49
CA LYS A 385 27.30 14.43 -11.01
C LYS A 385 26.56 15.42 -10.12
N GLU A 386 25.30 15.12 -9.76
CA GLU A 386 24.50 16.00 -8.91
C GLU A 386 25.12 16.10 -7.51
N ILE A 387 25.60 14.98 -6.95
CA ILE A 387 26.27 14.96 -5.64
C ILE A 387 27.52 15.84 -5.66
N LYS A 388 28.31 15.78 -6.74
CA LYS A 388 29.51 16.60 -6.92
C LYS A 388 29.15 18.09 -7.03
N ALA A 389 28.11 18.43 -7.80
CA ALA A 389 27.64 19.81 -7.92
C ALA A 389 27.19 20.38 -6.55
N ILE A 390 26.37 19.64 -5.79
CA ILE A 390 25.93 20.07 -4.46
C ILE A 390 27.13 20.28 -3.52
N ARG A 391 28.16 19.43 -3.63
CA ARG A 391 29.38 19.52 -2.83
C ARG A 391 30.17 20.81 -3.07
N ASN A 392 30.06 21.42 -4.24
CA ASN A 392 30.72 22.70 -4.54
C ASN A 392 30.09 23.88 -3.78
N HIS A 393 28.89 23.72 -3.21
CA HIS A 393 28.21 24.74 -2.41
C HIS A 393 28.53 24.69 -0.92
N ILE A 394 29.42 23.78 -0.49
CA ILE A 394 29.83 23.66 0.91
C ILE A 394 31.33 23.93 1.05
N PRO A 395 31.76 24.53 2.19
CA PRO A 395 33.17 24.80 2.40
C PRO A 395 33.96 23.50 2.68
N PRO A 396 35.28 23.46 2.41
CA PRO A 396 36.10 22.25 2.53
C PRO A 396 36.04 21.57 3.91
N GLN A 397 35.82 22.33 4.99
CA GLN A 397 35.74 21.80 6.35
C GLN A 397 34.54 20.86 6.55
N LEU A 398 33.49 21.00 5.74
CA LEU A 398 32.28 20.16 5.79
C LEU A 398 32.31 19.01 4.77
N SER A 399 33.43 18.82 4.05
CA SER A 399 33.57 17.80 3.01
C SER A 399 33.47 16.36 3.51
N THR A 400 33.65 16.13 4.82
CA THR A 400 33.53 14.83 5.48
C THR A 400 32.07 14.39 5.71
N CYS A 401 31.08 15.21 5.34
CA CYS A 401 29.67 14.87 5.44
C CYS A 401 29.30 13.65 4.57
N THR A 402 28.28 12.91 5.00
CA THR A 402 27.76 11.79 4.20
C THR A 402 26.93 12.29 3.03
N THR A 403 26.80 11.48 1.98
CA THR A 403 25.88 11.76 0.85
C THR A 403 24.46 12.05 1.32
N PHE A 404 23.99 11.30 2.33
CA PHE A 404 22.69 11.55 2.95
C PHE A 404 22.61 12.97 3.54
N ASP A 405 23.61 13.39 4.32
CA ASP A 405 23.61 14.72 4.97
C ASP A 405 23.57 15.83 3.92
N LEU A 406 24.39 15.69 2.88
CA LEU A 406 24.52 16.66 1.79
C LEU A 406 23.22 16.84 1.01
N ILE A 407 22.62 15.73 0.54
CA ILE A 407 21.33 15.76 -0.17
C ILE A 407 20.25 16.30 0.76
N THR A 408 20.18 15.83 1.99
CA THR A 408 19.16 16.26 2.97
C THR A 408 19.19 17.76 3.23
N ALA A 409 20.37 18.35 3.43
CA ALA A 409 20.54 19.79 3.61
C ALA A 409 20.11 20.58 2.37
N CYS A 410 20.47 20.08 1.18
CA CYS A 410 20.08 20.68 -0.10
C CYS A 410 18.55 20.67 -0.27
N LEU A 411 17.92 19.51 -0.04
CA LEU A 411 16.47 19.33 -0.12
C LEU A 411 15.74 20.24 0.88
N TRP A 412 16.20 20.31 2.13
CA TRP A 412 15.58 21.15 3.16
C TRP A 412 15.65 22.63 2.80
N LYS A 413 16.80 23.09 2.30
CA LYS A 413 16.95 24.48 1.83
C LYS A 413 16.06 24.78 0.63
N CYS A 414 16.08 23.95 -0.41
CA CYS A 414 15.26 24.12 -1.62
C CYS A 414 13.76 24.11 -1.28
N ARG A 415 13.33 23.18 -0.42
CA ARG A 415 11.94 23.10 0.04
C ARG A 415 11.52 24.36 0.80
N THR A 416 12.37 24.86 1.68
CA THR A 416 12.06 26.07 2.47
C THR A 416 11.95 27.31 1.57
N LEU A 417 12.84 27.46 0.60
CA LEU A 417 12.77 28.52 -0.43
C LEU A 417 11.47 28.42 -1.26
N ALA A 418 11.12 27.22 -1.71
CA ALA A 418 9.96 26.97 -2.54
C ALA A 418 8.64 27.29 -1.83
N LEU A 419 8.53 26.97 -0.54
CA LEU A 419 7.31 27.16 0.25
C LEU A 419 7.01 28.63 0.59
N ARG A 420 7.96 29.56 0.43
CA ARG A 420 7.80 31.01 0.70
C ARG A 420 7.11 31.29 2.05
N MET A 421 7.56 30.57 3.07
CA MET A 421 7.00 30.65 4.42
C MET A 421 7.28 32.03 5.04
N ASN A 422 6.57 32.37 6.12
CA ASN A 422 6.89 33.58 6.87
C ASN A 422 8.38 33.52 7.31
N PRO A 423 9.19 34.56 7.08
CA PRO A 423 10.62 34.54 7.40
C PRO A 423 10.93 34.18 8.86
N LYS A 424 10.07 34.54 9.81
CA LYS A 424 10.22 34.23 11.25
C LYS A 424 9.63 32.87 11.64
N GLN A 425 9.02 32.15 10.69
CA GLN A 425 8.42 30.85 10.96
C GLN A 425 9.52 29.83 11.22
N VAL A 426 9.35 29.08 12.31
CA VAL A 426 10.24 27.96 12.63
C VAL A 426 9.98 26.82 11.65
N VAL A 427 11.03 26.37 10.97
CA VAL A 427 11.04 25.19 10.11
C VAL A 427 11.85 24.08 10.73
N ARG A 428 11.43 22.84 10.49
CA ARG A 428 12.04 21.64 11.07
C ARG A 428 12.40 20.64 9.97
N LEU A 429 13.49 19.91 10.22
CA LEU A 429 13.88 18.76 9.42
C LEU A 429 14.17 17.59 10.37
N SER A 430 13.30 16.59 10.35
CA SER A 430 13.42 15.37 11.16
C SER A 430 14.07 14.26 10.34
N CYS A 431 15.20 13.74 10.82
CA CYS A 431 15.93 12.66 10.14
C CYS A 431 15.72 11.34 10.87
N VAL A 432 15.13 10.33 10.23
CA VAL A 432 15.00 8.99 10.83
C VAL A 432 16.40 8.38 11.01
N VAL A 433 16.77 8.11 12.26
CA VAL A 433 18.04 7.47 12.66
C VAL A 433 17.74 6.16 13.35
N SER A 434 18.22 5.06 12.74
CA SER A 434 18.13 3.72 13.32
C SER A 434 18.97 3.63 14.59
N GLY A 435 18.36 3.14 15.67
CA GLY A 435 19.06 2.72 16.88
C GLY A 435 19.85 1.42 16.69
N ARG A 436 19.54 0.60 15.68
CA ARG A 436 20.27 -0.65 15.40
C ARG A 436 21.73 -0.38 15.04
N GLY A 437 22.60 -1.31 15.46
CA GLY A 437 24.02 -1.32 15.14
C GLY A 437 24.90 -0.76 16.26
N LYS A 438 26.21 -0.95 16.14
CA LYS A 438 27.17 -0.63 17.21
C LYS A 438 27.38 0.87 17.45
N ARG A 439 26.95 1.73 16.52
CA ARG A 439 27.25 3.18 16.54
C ARG A 439 26.54 3.93 17.67
N HIS A 440 25.35 3.49 18.05
CA HIS A 440 24.47 4.24 18.96
C HIS A 440 24.38 3.60 20.37
N ASN A 441 25.10 2.50 20.61
CA ASN A 441 25.08 1.71 21.84
C ASN A 441 23.70 1.11 22.23
N VAL A 442 22.67 1.21 21.38
CA VAL A 442 21.40 0.50 21.59
C VAL A 442 21.61 -0.97 21.26
N ARG A 443 21.63 -1.83 22.28
CA ARG A 443 21.84 -3.27 22.13
C ARG A 443 20.51 -3.96 21.84
N LEU A 444 20.26 -4.23 20.56
CA LEU A 444 19.09 -5.01 20.12
C LEU A 444 19.55 -6.37 19.55
N PRO A 445 18.85 -7.47 19.88
CA PRO A 445 19.10 -8.77 19.26
C PRO A 445 18.99 -8.72 17.75
N LEU A 446 19.74 -9.57 17.04
CA LEU A 446 19.70 -9.63 15.58
C LEU A 446 18.28 -9.90 15.03
N GLY A 447 17.48 -10.67 15.77
CA GLY A 447 16.10 -11.00 15.41
C GLY A 447 15.05 -9.94 15.74
N TYR A 448 15.43 -8.82 16.37
CA TYR A 448 14.49 -7.77 16.76
C TYR A 448 13.89 -7.07 15.52
N TYR A 449 12.59 -7.28 15.32
CA TYR A 449 11.88 -6.80 14.14
C TYR A 449 10.92 -5.63 14.43
N GLY A 450 10.85 -5.10 15.66
CA GLY A 450 10.05 -3.91 15.98
C GLY A 450 10.59 -2.62 15.38
N ASN A 451 9.95 -1.48 15.66
CA ASN A 451 10.51 -0.17 15.35
C ASN A 451 11.69 0.10 16.29
N ALA A 452 12.85 0.46 15.72
CA ALA A 452 14.01 0.83 16.50
C ALA A 452 14.72 2.05 15.91
N PHE A 453 14.02 3.18 15.88
CA PHE A 453 14.55 4.46 15.41
C PHE A 453 14.01 5.63 16.24
N ALA A 454 14.71 6.76 16.15
CA ALA A 454 14.22 8.08 16.51
C ALA A 454 14.35 9.03 15.30
N PHE A 455 13.79 10.23 15.36
CA PHE A 455 13.87 11.20 14.26
C PHE A 455 14.18 12.61 14.77
N PRO A 456 15.38 12.83 15.34
CA PRO A 456 15.79 14.14 15.86
C PRO A 456 15.55 15.24 14.83
N ALA A 457 15.01 16.36 15.28
CA ALA A 457 14.73 17.51 14.43
C ALA A 457 15.85 18.56 14.47
N ALA A 458 16.37 18.91 13.30
CA ALA A 458 17.06 20.19 13.10
C ALA A 458 16.02 21.31 13.05
N VAL A 459 16.30 22.43 13.73
CA VAL A 459 15.36 23.56 13.87
C VAL A 459 16.04 24.85 13.47
N SER A 460 15.36 25.69 12.69
CA SER A 460 15.83 27.04 12.34
C SER A 460 14.65 27.93 11.92
N GLU A 461 14.87 29.24 11.80
CA GLU A 461 13.93 30.14 11.14
C GLU A 461 14.00 29.95 9.62
N ALA A 462 12.86 30.07 8.94
CA ALA A 462 12.78 29.98 7.48
C ALA A 462 13.76 30.95 6.80
N LYS A 463 13.86 32.20 7.32
CA LYS A 463 14.81 33.19 6.83
C LYS A 463 16.25 32.68 6.86
N ALA A 464 16.67 32.13 8.01
CA ALA A 464 18.05 31.68 8.20
C ALA A 464 18.41 30.53 7.25
N ILE A 465 17.50 29.59 7.01
CA ILE A 465 17.70 28.52 6.02
C ILE A 465 17.81 29.08 4.60
N CYS A 466 16.97 30.04 4.24
CA CYS A 466 16.97 30.64 2.91
C CYS A 466 18.23 31.49 2.64
N THR A 467 18.67 32.31 3.61
CA THR A 467 19.72 33.32 3.39
C THR A 467 21.14 32.80 3.63
N ASN A 468 21.35 31.85 4.54
CA ASN A 468 22.70 31.34 4.82
C ASN A 468 23.18 30.35 3.74
N PRO A 469 24.50 30.16 3.54
CA PRO A 469 25.03 29.13 2.65
C PRO A 469 24.55 27.71 2.99
N LEU A 470 24.66 26.78 2.04
CA LEU A 470 24.23 25.39 2.24
C LEU A 470 24.90 24.71 3.45
N GLY A 471 26.15 25.09 3.74
CA GLY A 471 26.89 24.62 4.91
C GLY A 471 26.16 24.82 6.24
N TYR A 472 25.38 25.91 6.39
CA TYR A 472 24.60 26.16 7.61
C TYR A 472 23.53 25.09 7.83
N ALA A 473 22.74 24.78 6.79
CA ALA A 473 21.74 23.71 6.87
C ALA A 473 22.41 22.35 7.10
N LEU A 474 23.55 22.10 6.46
CA LEU A 474 24.30 20.86 6.60
C LEU A 474 24.79 20.62 8.04
N GLU A 475 25.35 21.64 8.69
CA GLU A 475 25.79 21.55 10.08
C GLU A 475 24.63 21.22 11.03
N LEU A 476 23.47 21.83 10.82
CA LEU A 476 22.26 21.54 11.61
C LEU A 476 21.82 20.08 11.44
N VAL A 477 21.83 19.55 10.20
CA VAL A 477 21.50 18.14 9.92
C VAL A 477 22.47 17.19 10.61
N MET A 478 23.77 17.44 10.47
CA MET A 478 24.81 16.62 11.08
C MET A 478 24.69 16.63 12.61
N LYS A 479 24.46 17.80 13.21
CA LYS A 479 24.26 17.96 14.65
C LYS A 479 23.03 17.21 15.14
N ALA A 480 21.88 17.36 14.46
CA ALA A 480 20.64 16.67 14.84
C ALA A 480 20.80 15.15 14.80
N LYS A 481 21.39 14.59 13.73
CA LYS A 481 21.61 13.13 13.66
C LYS A 481 22.57 12.61 14.72
N ALA A 482 23.57 13.41 15.10
CA ALA A 482 24.57 13.02 16.09
C ALA A 482 24.03 12.93 17.52
N THR A 483 22.83 13.48 17.81
CA THR A 483 22.24 13.40 19.16
C THR A 483 21.71 12.01 19.50
N VAL A 484 21.43 11.18 18.49
CA VAL A 484 20.81 9.86 18.72
C VAL A 484 21.84 8.88 19.27
N ASN A 485 21.59 8.45 20.49
CA ASN A 485 22.31 7.39 21.20
C ASN A 485 21.30 6.63 22.08
N GLU A 486 21.79 5.69 22.89
CA GLU A 486 20.96 4.93 23.82
C GLU A 486 20.13 5.81 24.76
N GLU A 487 20.73 6.86 25.33
CA GLU A 487 20.03 7.75 26.25
C GLU A 487 18.92 8.55 25.54
N TYR A 488 19.16 8.99 24.31
CA TYR A 488 18.15 9.67 23.49
C TYR A 488 16.95 8.74 23.23
N MET A 489 17.18 7.49 22.84
CA MET A 489 16.12 6.50 22.64
C MET A 489 15.31 6.23 23.91
N ARG A 490 15.98 6.11 25.07
CA ARG A 490 15.31 5.97 26.37
C ARG A 490 14.49 7.20 26.74
N SER A 491 15.02 8.41 26.48
CA SER A 491 14.30 9.66 26.70
C SER A 491 13.05 9.77 25.81
N VAL A 492 13.10 9.31 24.55
CA VAL A 492 11.91 9.20 23.68
C VAL A 492 10.87 8.26 24.29
N ALA A 493 11.28 7.07 24.74
CA ALA A 493 10.38 6.10 25.34
C ALA A 493 9.66 6.66 26.58
N ASP A 494 10.41 7.35 27.45
CA ASP A 494 9.89 8.01 28.65
C ASP A 494 8.95 9.18 28.30
N LEU A 495 9.29 9.96 27.27
CA LEU A 495 8.43 11.04 26.77
C LEU A 495 7.07 10.48 26.33
N MET A 496 7.06 9.35 25.60
CA MET A 496 5.81 8.69 25.19
C MET A 496 5.00 8.23 26.39
N GLU A 497 5.63 7.72 27.44
CA GLU A 497 4.93 7.30 28.65
C GLU A 497 4.31 8.49 29.38
N ILE A 498 5.13 9.52 29.66
CA ILE A 498 4.72 10.71 30.43
C ILE A 498 3.63 11.51 29.70
N ARG A 499 3.73 11.63 28.37
CA ARG A 499 2.76 12.38 27.56
C ARG A 499 1.61 11.51 27.01
N GLY A 500 1.45 10.28 27.49
CA GLY A 500 0.35 9.40 27.10
C GLY A 500 0.30 9.07 25.60
N ARG A 501 1.47 8.99 24.94
CA ARG A 501 1.65 8.67 23.51
C ARG A 501 1.01 9.69 22.55
N LEU A 502 0.63 10.86 23.06
CA LEU A 502 -0.01 11.95 22.31
C LEU A 502 0.90 12.96 21.59
N PRO A 503 2.26 12.92 21.62
CA PRO A 503 3.00 13.98 20.95
C PRO A 503 2.76 13.93 19.44
N LYS A 504 1.99 14.91 18.97
CA LYS A 504 1.76 15.20 17.57
C LYS A 504 3.00 15.92 17.05
N TYR A 505 3.35 15.64 15.81
CA TYR A 505 4.45 16.31 15.15
C TYR A 505 3.92 17.63 14.62
N PRO A 506 4.70 18.70 14.67
CA PRO A 506 4.33 19.93 14.00
C PRO A 506 4.22 19.65 12.49
N LEU A 507 3.00 19.68 11.94
CA LEU A 507 2.76 19.46 10.51
C LEU A 507 3.29 20.65 9.69
N THR A 508 3.11 21.84 10.26
CA THR A 508 3.49 23.10 9.64
C THR A 508 5.01 23.28 9.71
N GLY A 509 5.66 23.28 8.54
CA GLY A 509 7.09 23.55 8.41
C GLY A 509 8.03 22.40 8.73
N ASN A 510 7.54 21.22 9.11
CA ASN A 510 8.38 20.03 9.26
C ASN A 510 8.55 19.30 7.93
N PHE A 511 9.74 18.74 7.73
CA PHE A 511 10.09 17.86 6.63
C PHE A 511 10.76 16.62 7.22
N ILE A 512 10.20 15.44 6.98
CA ILE A 512 10.72 14.19 7.52
C ILE A 512 11.43 13.44 6.39
N VAL A 513 12.64 12.98 6.66
CA VAL A 513 13.41 12.17 5.72
C VAL A 513 13.75 10.81 6.33
N SER A 514 13.57 9.75 5.56
CA SER A 514 13.86 8.38 5.97
C SER A 514 14.73 7.69 4.93
N ASP A 515 15.88 7.16 5.37
CA ASP A 515 16.79 6.45 4.48
C ASP A 515 16.48 4.95 4.41
N THR A 516 15.98 4.51 3.26
CA THR A 516 15.69 3.09 3.01
C THR A 516 16.69 2.45 2.04
N THR A 517 17.71 3.18 1.58
CA THR A 517 18.75 2.68 0.65
C THR A 517 19.48 1.45 1.20
N ARG A 518 19.59 1.35 2.53
CA ARG A 518 20.25 0.25 3.25
C ARG A 518 19.30 -0.66 4.03
N ALA A 519 17.98 -0.50 3.85
CA ALA A 519 17.00 -1.35 4.53
C ALA A 519 17.06 -2.81 4.06
N GLY A 520 17.56 -3.05 2.83
CA GLY A 520 17.72 -4.39 2.25
C GLY A 520 16.53 -4.88 1.43
N PHE A 521 15.63 -3.98 0.99
CA PHE A 521 14.54 -4.32 0.08
C PHE A 521 15.02 -4.95 -1.24
N GLY A 522 16.17 -4.49 -1.77
CA GLY A 522 16.81 -5.06 -2.95
C GLY A 522 17.39 -6.47 -2.77
N GLU A 523 17.37 -7.01 -1.55
CA GLU A 523 17.93 -8.32 -1.20
C GLU A 523 16.87 -9.38 -0.90
N VAL A 524 15.58 -9.04 -1.03
CA VAL A 524 14.48 -9.99 -0.81
C VAL A 524 14.32 -10.86 -2.05
N SER A 525 14.43 -12.19 -1.90
CA SER A 525 14.26 -13.13 -3.01
C SER A 525 13.27 -14.22 -2.63
N PHE A 526 12.30 -14.48 -3.51
CA PHE A 526 11.35 -15.59 -3.41
C PHE A 526 11.72 -16.77 -4.34
N GLY A 527 12.93 -16.74 -4.91
CA GLY A 527 13.44 -17.73 -5.87
C GLY A 527 13.55 -17.24 -7.32
N TRP A 528 12.99 -16.06 -7.65
CA TRP A 528 13.14 -15.41 -8.96
C TRP A 528 14.34 -14.44 -9.02
N GLY A 529 15.20 -14.46 -8.00
CA GLY A 529 16.28 -13.52 -7.83
C GLY A 529 15.84 -12.24 -7.09
N LYS A 530 16.69 -11.23 -7.16
CA LYS A 530 16.46 -9.92 -6.52
C LYS A 530 15.43 -9.10 -7.31
N PRO A 531 14.65 -8.23 -6.64
CA PRO A 531 13.74 -7.35 -7.34
C PRO A 531 14.51 -6.31 -8.17
N VAL A 532 13.94 -5.90 -9.30
CA VAL A 532 14.41 -4.76 -10.10
C VAL A 532 14.28 -3.47 -9.30
N TYR A 533 13.17 -3.36 -8.56
CA TYR A 533 12.91 -2.29 -7.62
C TYR A 533 12.23 -2.88 -6.39
N GLY A 534 12.65 -2.47 -5.20
CA GLY A 534 11.99 -2.81 -3.95
C GLY A 534 12.08 -1.63 -2.98
N GLY A 535 10.95 -1.20 -2.44
CA GLY A 535 10.92 -0.10 -1.47
C GLY A 535 9.55 0.56 -1.36
N PRO A 536 9.48 1.73 -0.69
CA PRO A 536 8.26 2.52 -0.59
C PRO A 536 7.67 2.85 -1.96
N ALA A 537 6.36 2.62 -2.14
CA ALA A 537 5.72 2.84 -3.44
C ALA A 537 5.46 4.33 -3.78
N THR A 538 5.49 5.18 -2.77
CA THR A 538 5.13 6.61 -2.85
C THR A 538 5.82 7.38 -1.73
N ALA A 539 5.95 8.70 -1.88
CA ALA A 539 6.15 9.56 -0.70
C ALA A 539 4.87 9.57 0.15
N LEU A 540 5.01 9.85 1.45
CA LEU A 540 3.89 10.25 2.28
C LEU A 540 3.96 11.76 2.46
N ASN A 541 2.83 12.40 2.75
CA ASN A 541 2.67 13.87 2.76
C ASN A 541 3.91 14.67 3.24
N LEU A 542 4.42 14.38 4.45
CA LEU A 542 5.61 15.04 5.02
C LEU A 542 6.88 14.19 4.99
N ILE A 543 6.81 12.95 4.51
CA ILE A 543 7.90 11.96 4.58
C ILE A 543 8.41 11.65 3.17
N SER A 544 9.68 11.97 2.96
CA SER A 544 10.42 11.55 1.78
C SER A 544 11.34 10.38 2.11
N PHE A 545 11.35 9.39 1.22
CA PHE A 545 12.15 8.18 1.37
C PHE A 545 13.34 8.20 0.42
N TYR A 546 14.54 7.96 0.93
CA TYR A 546 15.70 7.77 0.08
C TYR A 546 15.68 6.32 -0.36
N VAL A 547 15.60 6.10 -1.67
CA VAL A 547 15.61 4.75 -2.25
C VAL A 547 16.79 4.62 -3.19
N GLN A 548 17.43 3.45 -3.18
CA GLN A 548 18.47 3.16 -4.16
C GLN A 548 17.79 2.94 -5.51
N HIS A 549 18.31 3.56 -6.55
CA HIS A 549 17.78 3.44 -7.90
C HIS A 549 18.91 3.52 -8.92
N LYS A 550 18.73 2.83 -10.04
CA LYS A 550 19.65 2.91 -11.17
C LYS A 550 19.05 3.72 -12.29
N CYS A 551 19.79 4.70 -12.78
CA CYS A 551 19.42 5.50 -13.95
C CYS A 551 20.52 5.36 -14.99
N ASN A 552 20.20 4.85 -16.19
CA ASN A 552 21.20 4.60 -17.26
C ASN A 552 22.43 3.81 -16.77
N ASP A 553 22.19 2.73 -16.01
CA ASP A 553 23.20 1.88 -15.36
C ASP A 553 24.09 2.55 -14.30
N GLU A 554 23.87 3.83 -13.98
CA GLU A 554 24.50 4.53 -12.86
C GLU A 554 23.70 4.29 -11.57
N ASP A 555 24.39 3.91 -10.49
CA ASP A 555 23.80 3.83 -9.15
C ASP A 555 23.65 5.24 -8.54
N GLY A 556 22.47 5.53 -8.01
CA GLY A 556 22.20 6.79 -7.33
C GLY A 556 21.09 6.69 -6.30
N VAL A 557 20.70 7.86 -5.79
CA VAL A 557 19.63 7.99 -4.81
C VAL A 557 18.44 8.66 -5.47
N LEU A 558 17.28 8.04 -5.41
CA LEU A 558 16.02 8.64 -5.82
C LEU A 558 15.25 9.10 -4.57
N VAL A 559 14.73 10.32 -4.60
CA VAL A 559 13.95 10.89 -3.49
C VAL A 559 12.62 11.45 -4.02
N PRO A 560 11.47 10.82 -3.67
CA PRO A 560 10.15 11.37 -3.99
C PRO A 560 9.81 12.52 -3.04
N ILE A 561 9.36 13.63 -3.60
CA ILE A 561 8.90 14.82 -2.89
C ILE A 561 7.41 15.01 -3.18
N CYS A 562 6.62 15.36 -2.16
CA CYS A 562 5.20 15.69 -2.28
C CYS A 562 4.97 17.15 -1.89
N LEU A 563 4.48 17.97 -2.82
CA LEU A 563 4.21 19.41 -2.62
C LEU A 563 2.99 19.83 -3.45
N PRO A 564 2.32 20.96 -3.13
CA PRO A 564 1.40 21.59 -4.07
C PRO A 564 2.09 21.86 -5.41
N LEU A 565 1.38 21.72 -6.53
CA LEU A 565 1.96 21.85 -7.87
C LEU A 565 2.82 23.12 -8.06
N SER A 566 2.30 24.28 -7.66
CA SER A 566 3.03 25.55 -7.75
C SER A 566 4.33 25.58 -6.96
N ASP A 567 4.35 24.89 -5.81
CA ASP A 567 5.49 24.84 -4.91
C ASP A 567 6.51 23.82 -5.41
N MET A 568 6.03 22.73 -6.02
CA MET A 568 6.85 21.73 -6.68
C MET A 568 7.65 22.32 -7.85
N GLU A 569 7.04 23.17 -8.67
CA GLU A 569 7.74 23.85 -9.79
C GLU A 569 8.87 24.76 -9.29
N ARG A 570 8.61 25.54 -8.23
CA ARG A 570 9.65 26.37 -7.60
C ARG A 570 10.73 25.53 -6.94
N PHE A 571 10.34 24.45 -6.26
CA PHE A 571 11.27 23.52 -5.64
C PHE A 571 12.23 22.93 -6.67
N GLN A 572 11.72 22.51 -7.82
CA GLN A 572 12.54 22.00 -8.91
C GLN A 572 13.53 23.06 -9.41
N GLN A 573 13.08 24.31 -9.60
CA GLN A 573 13.96 25.41 -10.00
C GLN A 573 15.07 25.68 -8.98
N GLU A 574 14.77 25.67 -7.68
CA GLU A 574 15.81 25.84 -6.64
C GLU A 574 16.79 24.67 -6.60
N LEU A 575 16.30 23.44 -6.83
CA LEU A 575 17.14 22.25 -6.85
C LEU A 575 18.08 22.23 -8.06
N GLU A 576 17.60 22.63 -9.24
CA GLU A 576 18.41 22.78 -10.47
C GLU A 576 19.59 23.73 -10.26
N LYS A 577 19.40 24.85 -9.54
CA LYS A 577 20.49 25.78 -9.22
C LYS A 577 21.60 25.16 -8.36
N MET A 578 21.30 24.13 -7.56
CA MET A 578 22.27 23.48 -6.65
C MET A 578 22.92 22.22 -7.23
N THR A 579 22.42 21.71 -8.35
CA THR A 579 22.79 20.39 -8.88
C THR A 579 23.38 20.45 -10.29
N VAL A 580 23.35 21.61 -10.94
CA VAL A 580 24.03 21.85 -12.21
C VAL A 580 25.42 22.45 -11.95
N GLU A 581 26.46 21.87 -12.53
CA GLU A 581 27.81 22.47 -12.50
C GLU A 581 27.80 23.79 -13.30
N THR A 582 28.04 24.92 -12.64
CA THR A 582 28.38 26.16 -13.35
C THR A 582 29.76 25.99 -13.97
N VAL A 583 29.81 25.84 -15.29
CA VAL A 583 31.06 25.99 -16.04
C VAL A 583 31.48 27.46 -15.90
N GLN A 584 32.56 27.73 -15.19
CA GLN A 584 33.27 29.00 -15.33
C GLN A 584 33.97 28.97 -16.70
N THR A 585 33.26 29.32 -17.77
CA THR A 585 33.91 29.62 -19.05
C THR A 585 34.53 31.00 -18.95
N SER A 586 35.85 31.06 -18.79
CA SER A 586 36.61 32.09 -19.51
C SER A 586 36.31 31.91 -21.00
N GLU A 587 35.89 33.00 -21.63
CA GLU A 587 35.56 33.18 -23.06
C GLU A 587 36.02 32.05 -24.00
N ASP A 588 35.05 31.32 -24.59
CA ASP A 588 34.84 31.24 -26.05
C ASP A 588 33.80 30.18 -26.46
N ILE A 589 32.77 30.65 -27.19
CA ILE A 589 32.10 30.08 -28.38
C ILE A 589 31.63 28.59 -28.34
N TYR A 590 30.29 28.45 -28.24
CA TYR A 590 29.38 27.37 -28.66
C TYR A 590 29.66 25.90 -28.26
N ASP A 591 28.89 25.39 -27.29
CA ASP A 591 27.93 24.27 -27.41
C ASP A 591 27.51 23.80 -26.00
N THR A 592 26.43 24.38 -25.46
CA THR A 592 25.89 24.00 -24.15
C THR A 592 24.86 22.89 -24.29
N LYS A 593 25.32 21.62 -24.25
CA LYS A 593 24.44 20.51 -23.87
C LYS A 593 24.21 20.52 -22.36
N SER A 594 23.20 21.26 -21.93
CA SER A 594 22.67 21.23 -20.56
C SER A 594 21.99 19.89 -20.27
N ALA A 595 22.48 19.15 -19.26
CA ALA A 595 21.78 17.99 -18.72
C ALA A 595 20.65 18.47 -17.80
N LYS A 596 19.40 18.17 -18.18
CA LYS A 596 18.20 18.43 -17.37
C LYS A 596 18.14 17.42 -16.22
N ILE A 597 17.81 17.87 -15.01
CA ILE A 597 17.30 16.96 -13.97
C ILE A 597 16.05 16.30 -14.54
N VAL A 598 16.08 14.97 -14.68
CA VAL A 598 14.91 14.22 -15.13
C VAL A 598 13.96 14.10 -13.95
N SER A 599 13.01 15.03 -13.87
CA SER A 599 11.82 14.81 -13.06
C SER A 599 10.98 13.72 -13.73
N ARG A 600 10.73 12.62 -13.00
CA ARG A 600 9.81 11.56 -13.43
C ARG A 600 8.44 11.83 -12.80
N MET A 601 7.40 11.77 -13.64
CA MET A 601 5.99 11.83 -13.24
C MET A 601 5.56 10.52 -12.59
#